data_AF-A0A662CIP0-F1
#
_entry.id   AF-A0A662CIP0-F1
#
_cell.length_a   1.000
_cell.length_b   1.000
_cell.length_c   1.000
_cell.angle_alpha   90.00
_cell.angle_beta   90.00
_cell.angle_gamma   90.00
#
_symmetry.space_group_name_H-M   'P 1'
#
loop_
_entity.id
_entity.type
_entity.pdbx_description
1 polymer ?
#
loop_
_entity_poly.entity_id
_entity_poly.type
_entity_poly.pdbx_seq_one_letter_code
_entity_poly.pdbx_strand_id
1 'polypeptide(L)' 'MFNLLRRRKKFAFGIDIGHSGLKVAVFRREGERKVVEKLHLRNFPPGVMAEGKVMGEDTVV' A
#
# COMPACT_ATOMS: atom_id res chain seq x y z
N MET A 1 -35.37 -8.35 -12.75
CA MET A 1 -34.76 -7.12 -12.20
C MET A 1 -33.48 -7.52 -11.48
N PHE A 2 -32.34 -7.53 -12.18
CA PHE A 2 -31.06 -7.97 -11.63
C PHE A 2 -30.46 -6.87 -10.76
N ASN A 3 -30.28 -7.16 -9.48
CA ASN A 3 -29.65 -6.26 -8.52
C ASN A 3 -28.16 -6.09 -8.90
N LEU A 4 -27.88 -5.15 -9.79
CA LEU A 4 -26.53 -4.78 -10.26
C LEU A 4 -25.78 -3.95 -9.20
N LEU A 5 -25.95 -4.29 -7.92
CA LEU A 5 -25.09 -3.81 -6.86
C LEU A 5 -23.81 -4.64 -6.91
N ARG A 6 -22.95 -4.33 -7.88
CA ARG A 6 -21.56 -4.77 -7.94
C ARG A 6 -20.88 -4.22 -6.68
N ARG A 7 -21.06 -4.89 -5.54
CA ARG A 7 -20.42 -4.58 -4.26
C ARG A 7 -18.93 -4.51 -4.58
N ARG A 8 -18.36 -3.30 -4.71
CA ARG A 8 -16.92 -3.12 -4.85
C ARG A 8 -16.30 -3.88 -3.69
N LYS A 9 -15.52 -4.92 -3.99
CA LYS A 9 -14.76 -5.64 -2.96
C LYS A 9 -13.97 -4.57 -2.20
N LYS A 10 -14.24 -4.42 -0.91
CA LYS A 10 -13.50 -3.48 -0.06
C LYS A 10 -12.10 -4.07 0.13
N PHE A 11 -11.12 -3.51 -0.57
CA PHE A 11 -9.72 -3.85 -0.36
C PHE A 11 -9.15 -2.93 0.74
N ALA A 12 -8.28 -3.48 1.57
CA ALA A 12 -7.52 -2.71 2.54
C ALA A 12 -6.04 -2.74 2.11
N PHE A 13 -5.34 -1.63 2.27
CA PHE A 13 -3.93 -1.52 1.97
C PHE A 13 -3.18 -1.15 3.25
N GLY A 14 -2.06 -1.81 3.50
CA GLY A 14 -1.09 -1.41 4.52
C GLY A 14 0.12 -0.83 3.80
N ILE A 15 0.49 0.40 4.15
CA ILE A 15 1.65 1.09 3.59
C ILE A 15 2.63 1.35 4.72
N ASP A 16 3.87 0.93 4.53
CA ASP A 16 5.00 1.16 5.44
C ASP A 16 6.09 1.91 4.67
N ILE A 17 6.38 3.13 5.11
CA ILE A 17 7.41 4.02 4.56
C ILE A 17 8.61 3.93 5.51
N GLY A 18 9.52 3.01 5.20
CA GLY A 18 10.76 2.85 5.96
C GLY A 18 11.87 3.77 5.44
N HIS A 19 12.98 3.83 6.18
CA HIS A 19 14.14 4.63 5.76
C HIS A 19 14.70 4.22 4.39
N SER A 20 14.72 2.92 4.07
CA SER A 20 15.33 2.40 2.84
C SER A 20 14.34 2.12 1.71
N GLY A 21 13.03 2.29 1.92
CA GLY A 21 12.04 1.92 0.92
C GLY A 21 10.58 1.94 1.38
N LEU A 22 9.71 1.71 0.40
CA LEU A 22 8.27 1.59 0.55
C LEU A 22 7.85 0.12 0.50
N LYS A 23 7.00 -0.30 1.45
CA LYS A 23 6.32 -1.60 1.42
C LYS A 23 4.82 -1.37 1.33
N VAL A 24 4.16 -2.07 0.41
CA VAL A 24 2.71 -2.02 0.24
C VAL A 24 2.15 -3.43 0.27
N ALA A 25 1.29 -3.71 1.26
CA ALA A 25 0.54 -4.94 1.38
C ALA A 25 -0.92 -4.70 0.99
N VAL A 26 -1.44 -5.48 0.05
CA VAL A 26 -2.86 -5.51 -0.32
C VAL A 26 -3.50 -6.65 0.45
N PHE A 27 -4.56 -6.36 1.20
CA PHE A 27 -5.29 -7.34 1.98
C PHE A 27 -6.67 -7.63 1.37
N ARG A 28 -7.02 -8.90 1.37
CA ARG A 28 -8.37 -9.39 1.09
C ARG A 28 -9.00 -9.90 2.38
N ARG A 29 -10.32 -9.74 2.50
CA ARG A 29 -11.08 -10.37 3.58
C ARG A 29 -11.57 -11.76 3.15
N GLU A 30 -11.27 -12.75 3.96
CA GLU A 30 -11.77 -14.13 3.85
C GLU A 30 -12.52 -14.47 5.14
N GLY A 31 -13.85 -14.41 5.10
CA GLY A 31 -14.68 -14.51 6.30
C GLY A 31 -14.36 -13.39 7.30
N GLU A 32 -13.85 -13.75 8.47
CA GLU A 32 -13.42 -12.81 9.52
C GLU A 32 -11.92 -12.49 9.49
N ARG A 33 -11.15 -13.16 8.62
CA ARG A 33 -9.70 -13.00 8.54
C ARG A 33 -9.31 -12.03 7.42
N LYS A 34 -8.20 -11.30 7.64
CA LYS A 34 -7.52 -10.55 6.58
C LYS A 34 -6.34 -11.38 6.10
N VAL A 35 -6.26 -11.65 4.81
CA VAL A 35 -5.16 -12.36 4.16
C VAL A 35 -4.41 -11.41 3.25
N VAL A 36 -3.08 -11.54 3.19
CA VAL A 36 -2.27 -10.77 2.24
C VAL A 36 -2.51 -11.36 0.85
N GLU A 37 -3.01 -10.53 -0.06
CA GLU A 37 -3.23 -10.89 -1.46
C GLU A 37 -2.00 -10.54 -2.31
N LYS A 38 -1.36 -9.39 -2.04
CA LYS A 38 -0.16 -8.93 -2.75
C LYS A 38 0.77 -8.18 -1.82
N LEU A 39 2.07 -8.30 -2.08
CA LEU A 39 3.12 -7.53 -1.42
C LEU A 39 4.01 -6.89 -2.48
N HIS A 40 4.21 -5.58 -2.39
CA HIS A 40 5.13 -4.84 -3.24
C HIS A 40 6.18 -4.16 -2.36
N LEU A 41 7.44 -4.26 -2.77
CA LEU A 41 8.55 -3.58 -2.13
C LEU A 41 9.27 -2.74 -3.18
N ARG A 42 9.58 -1.50 -2.82
CA ARG A 42 10.37 -0.60 -3.64
C ARG A 42 11.44 0.04 -2.77
N ASN A 43 12.70 -0.16 -3.13
CA ASN A 43 13.79 0.54 -2.47
C ASN A 43 13.75 2.02 -2.86
N PHE A 44 14.05 2.88 -1.89
CA PHE A 44 14.22 4.28 -2.18
C PHE A 44 15.61 4.53 -2.77
N PRO A 45 15.70 5.36 -3.83
CA PRO A 45 16.97 5.93 -4.24
C PRO A 45 17.65 6.64 -3.05
N PRO A 46 19.00 6.70 -3.04
CA PRO A 46 19.72 7.49 -2.04
C PRO A 46 19.21 8.94 -2.00
N GLY A 47 19.13 9.50 -0.80
CA GLY A 47 18.74 10.90 -0.59
C GLY A 47 17.23 11.16 -0.53
N VAL A 48 16.36 10.18 -0.81
CA VAL A 48 14.89 10.32 -0.70
C VAL A 48 14.41 10.35 0.75
N MET A 49 15.10 9.66 1.66
CA MET A 49 14.80 9.70 3.10
C MET A 49 16.04 10.16 3.86
N ALA A 50 15.93 11.24 4.62
CA ALA A 50 16.99 11.73 5.50
C ALA A 50 16.39 12.08 6.87
N GLU A 51 17.01 11.61 7.95
CA GLU A 51 16.57 11.91 9.33
C GLU A 51 15.07 11.61 9.61
N GLY A 52 14.52 10.58 8.95
CA GLY A 52 13.11 10.21 9.08
C GLY A 52 12.13 11.08 8.29
N LYS A 53 12.63 12.02 7.46
CA LYS A 53 11.82 12.87 6.58
C LYS A 53 12.00 12.47 5.12
N VAL A 54 10.92 12.59 4.35
CA VAL A 54 10.97 12.50 2.89
C VAL A 54 11.59 13.80 2.36
N MET A 55 12.63 13.65 1.55
CA MET A 55 13.36 14.75 0.94
C MET A 55 12.97 14.82 -0.55
N GLY A 56 12.38 15.94 -0.96
CA GLY A 56 11.88 16.17 -2.31
C GLY A 56 10.36 16.30 -2.33
N GLU A 57 9.87 17.53 -2.49
CA GLU A 57 8.44 17.85 -2.54
C GLU A 57 7.75 17.37 -3.84
N ASP A 58 8.52 16.93 -4.84
CA ASP A 58 8.00 16.62 -6.19
C ASP A 58 7.86 15.12 -6.52
N THR A 59 8.13 14.21 -5.58
CA THR A 59 8.00 12.77 -5.87
C THR A 59 6.74 12.20 -5.22
N VAL A 60 5.57 12.67 -5.67
CA VAL A 60 4.32 11.93 -5.52
C VAL A 60 4.24 10.97 -6.71
N VAL A 61 4.38 9.67 -6.43
CA VAL A 61 4.08 8.58 -7.39
C VAL A 61 2.71 8.01 -7.05
#